data_AF-A0A1Y2ADU8-F1
#
_entry.id   AF-A0A1Y2ADU8-F1
#
_cell.length_a   1.000
_cell.length_b   1.000
_cell.length_c   1.000
_cell.angle_alpha   90.00
_cell.angle_beta   90.00
_cell.angle_gamma   90.00
#
_symmetry.space_group_name_H-M   'P 1'
#
loop_
_entity.id
_entity.type
_entity.pdbx_description
1 polymer ?
#
loop_
_entity_poly.entity_id
_entity_poly.type
_entity_poly.pdbx_seq_one_letter_code
_entity_poly.pdbx_strand_id
1 'polypeptide(L)'
;MVGKAQRKKRNHHSIRDISRAARTRARTKDLDQIHEDLKPENAEKIKNALPDPDLPGMGKNYCIPCARHFTSPEAYEAHIHTKLHKRRLKVLKEKPYTQKEAEAAVGLTTDNDAKRIANIMNAKKDEMQQ
;
A
#
# COMPACT_ATOMS: atom_id res chain seq x y z
N MET A 1 -29.31 18.25 -52.26
CA MET A 1 -29.29 18.05 -50.79
C MET A 1 -28.27 16.96 -50.47
N VAL A 2 -27.15 17.28 -49.84
CA VAL A 2 -26.14 16.28 -49.44
C VAL A 2 -26.62 15.60 -48.15
N GLY A 3 -26.78 14.27 -48.18
CA GLY A 3 -27.30 13.48 -47.06
C GLY A 3 -26.38 13.57 -45.83
N LYS A 4 -26.98 13.68 -44.63
CA LYS A 4 -26.22 13.74 -43.37
C LYS A 4 -25.40 12.46 -43.18
N ALA A 5 -24.12 12.63 -42.83
CA ALA A 5 -23.24 11.51 -42.50
C ALA A 5 -23.84 10.65 -41.36
N GLN A 6 -24.01 9.36 -41.62
CA GLN A 6 -24.57 8.43 -40.64
C GLN A 6 -23.61 8.26 -39.45
N ARG A 7 -24.16 8.27 -38.23
CA ARG A 7 -23.39 8.04 -37.00
C ARG A 7 -22.75 6.65 -37.05
N LYS A 8 -21.41 6.58 -36.92
CA LYS A 8 -20.70 5.30 -36.78
C LYS A 8 -21.28 4.50 -35.61
N LYS A 9 -21.52 3.21 -35.82
CA LYS A 9 -21.93 2.27 -34.76
C LYS A 9 -20.71 1.95 -33.89
N ARG A 10 -20.92 1.67 -32.59
CA ARG A 10 -19.87 1.37 -31.59
C ARG A 10 -18.94 2.54 -31.20
N ASN A 11 -19.48 3.76 -31.08
CA ASN A 11 -18.70 4.92 -30.62
C ASN A 11 -18.52 5.02 -29.09
N HIS A 12 -18.92 4.00 -28.32
CA HIS A 12 -18.73 4.03 -26.87
C HIS A 12 -17.26 3.78 -26.52
N HIS A 13 -16.67 4.67 -25.72
CA HIS A 13 -15.31 4.48 -25.22
C HIS A 13 -15.30 3.32 -24.23
N SER A 14 -14.67 2.19 -24.57
CA SER A 14 -14.67 0.99 -23.74
C SER A 14 -13.87 1.20 -22.45
N ILE A 15 -14.52 1.64 -21.37
CA ILE A 15 -13.95 1.83 -20.01
C ILE A 15 -13.70 0.48 -19.30
N ARG A 16 -13.58 -0.60 -20.08
CA ARG A 16 -13.47 -1.97 -19.57
C ARG A 16 -12.22 -2.16 -18.74
N ASP A 17 -11.13 -1.48 -19.08
CA ASP A 17 -9.85 -1.64 -18.40
C ASP A 17 -9.86 -1.01 -17.00
N ILE A 18 -10.48 0.16 -16.85
CA ILE A 18 -10.69 0.79 -15.54
C ILE A 18 -11.61 -0.08 -14.68
N SER A 19 -12.73 -0.55 -15.24
CA SER A 19 -13.66 -1.44 -14.51
C SER A 19 -13.00 -2.76 -14.10
N ARG A 20 -12.08 -3.30 -14.92
CA ARG A 20 -11.31 -4.52 -14.59
C ARG A 20 -10.29 -4.28 -13.50
N ALA A 21 -9.58 -3.15 -13.53
CA ALA A 21 -8.58 -2.78 -12.54
C ALA A 21 -9.21 -2.46 -11.17
N ALA A 22 -10.42 -1.89 -11.15
CA ALA A 22 -11.13 -1.55 -9.91
C ALA A 22 -11.75 -2.76 -9.17
N ARG A 23 -11.70 -3.98 -9.74
CA ARG A 23 -12.29 -5.16 -9.11
C ARG A 23 -11.50 -5.56 -7.86
N THR A 24 -12.21 -6.04 -6.84
CA THR A 24 -11.62 -6.53 -5.59
C THR A 24 -10.54 -7.59 -5.82
N ARG A 25 -10.77 -8.54 -6.73
CA ARG A 25 -9.79 -9.59 -7.09
C ARG A 25 -8.49 -9.09 -7.74
N ALA A 26 -8.45 -7.84 -8.21
CA ALA A 26 -7.29 -7.23 -8.87
C ALA A 26 -6.65 -6.14 -8.01
N ARG A 27 -7.09 -5.98 -6.76
CA ARG A 27 -6.53 -5.02 -5.80
C ARG A 27 -5.08 -5.34 -5.50
N THR A 28 -4.29 -4.28 -5.35
CA THR A 28 -2.90 -4.33 -4.89
C THR A 28 -2.84 -3.87 -3.44
N LYS A 29 -1.67 -4.05 -2.79
CA LYS A 29 -1.45 -3.56 -1.43
C LYS A 29 -1.64 -2.04 -1.35
N ASP A 30 -2.36 -1.62 -0.32
CA ASP A 30 -2.61 -0.20 -0.04
C ASP A 30 -1.36 0.47 0.55
N LEU A 31 -1.35 1.81 0.59
CA LEU A 31 -0.17 2.58 1.00
C LEU A 31 0.19 2.38 2.47
N ASP A 32 -0.80 2.36 3.35
CA ASP A 32 -0.67 2.11 4.78
C ASP A 32 -0.05 0.73 5.07
N GLN A 33 -0.49 -0.32 4.37
CA GLN A 33 0.09 -1.66 4.45
C GLN A 33 1.58 -1.66 4.05
N ILE A 34 1.94 -0.92 3.00
CA ILE A 34 3.34 -0.81 2.55
C ILE A 34 4.19 -0.05 3.56
N HIS A 35 3.63 0.94 4.26
CA HIS A 35 4.34 1.61 5.36
C HIS A 35 4.65 0.66 6.52
N GLU A 36 3.78 -0.31 6.80
CA GLU A 36 4.05 -1.36 7.78
C GLU A 36 5.13 -2.33 7.30
N ASP A 37 5.10 -2.73 6.01
CA ASP A 37 6.12 -3.58 5.38
C ASP A 37 7.50 -2.90 5.34
N LEU A 38 7.55 -1.56 5.27
CA LEU A 38 8.78 -0.77 5.27
C LEU A 38 9.50 -0.72 6.62
N LYS A 39 8.83 -1.09 7.73
CA LYS A 39 9.47 -1.17 9.05
C LYS A 39 10.60 -2.20 9.00
N PRO A 40 11.75 -1.96 9.66
CA PRO A 40 12.95 -2.79 9.52
C PRO A 40 12.67 -4.27 9.84
N GLU A 41 11.90 -4.52 10.90
CA GLU A 41 11.51 -5.88 11.32
C GLU A 41 10.76 -6.66 10.24
N ASN A 42 9.85 -5.98 9.53
CA ASN A 42 9.06 -6.60 8.47
C ASN A 42 9.84 -6.68 7.16
N ALA A 43 10.62 -5.65 6.85
CA ALA A 43 11.48 -5.62 5.68
C ALA A 43 12.51 -6.76 5.69
N GLU A 44 13.09 -7.08 6.85
CA GLU A 44 14.01 -8.21 7.01
C GLU A 44 13.31 -9.55 6.81
N LYS A 45 12.12 -9.73 7.40
CA LYS A 45 11.31 -10.95 7.21
C LYS A 45 10.96 -11.17 5.73
N ILE A 46 10.59 -10.10 5.03
CA ILE A 46 10.24 -10.17 3.61
C ILE A 46 11.46 -10.49 2.75
N LYS A 47 12.62 -9.90 3.03
CA LYS A 47 13.86 -10.17 2.30
C LYS A 47 14.37 -11.60 2.51
N ASN A 48 14.22 -12.11 3.73
CA ASN A 48 14.68 -13.44 4.13
C ASN A 48 13.59 -14.52 3.95
N ALA A 49 12.50 -14.20 3.25
CA ALA A 49 11.44 -15.15 2.98
C ALA A 49 11.98 -16.36 2.19
N LEU A 50 11.44 -17.53 2.50
CA LEU A 50 11.79 -18.76 1.79
C LEU A 50 11.41 -18.63 0.31
N PRO A 51 12.23 -19.18 -0.60
CA PRO A 51 11.95 -19.11 -2.03
C PRO A 51 10.68 -19.92 -2.35
N ASP A 52 9.70 -19.23 -2.92
CA ASP A 52 8.40 -19.79 -3.30
C ASP A 52 8.36 -20.05 -4.82
N PRO A 53 8.13 -21.30 -5.27
CA PRO A 53 8.07 -21.64 -6.70
C PRO A 53 6.89 -21.00 -7.46
N ASP A 54 5.81 -20.59 -6.77
CA ASP A 54 4.63 -20.02 -7.40
C ASP A 54 4.81 -18.53 -7.76
N LEU A 55 5.82 -17.89 -7.16
CA LEU A 55 6.15 -16.48 -7.39
C LEU A 55 7.21 -16.32 -8.49
N PRO A 56 7.13 -15.24 -9.30
CA PRO A 56 8.12 -15.00 -10.33
C PRO A 56 9.50 -14.75 -9.70
N GLY A 57 10.54 -15.35 -10.29
CA GLY A 57 11.90 -15.27 -9.76
C GLY A 57 12.09 -16.02 -8.43
N MET A 58 11.25 -17.03 -8.14
CA MET A 58 11.23 -17.78 -6.89
C MET A 58 11.05 -16.88 -5.65
N GLY A 59 10.38 -15.74 -5.81
CA GLY A 59 10.18 -14.75 -4.76
C GLY A 59 11.42 -13.91 -4.39
N LYS A 60 12.60 -14.19 -4.95
CA LYS A 60 13.88 -13.57 -4.55
C LYS A 60 13.97 -12.07 -4.88
N ASN A 61 13.49 -11.67 -6.06
CA ASN A 61 13.62 -10.30 -6.55
C ASN A 61 12.33 -9.51 -6.26
N TYR A 62 12.18 -8.99 -5.04
CA TYR A 62 10.97 -8.28 -4.61
C TYR A 62 11.22 -6.80 -4.28
N CYS A 63 10.33 -5.93 -4.78
CA CYS A 63 10.30 -4.51 -4.45
C CYS A 63 9.24 -4.21 -3.39
N ILE A 64 9.66 -3.85 -2.18
CA ILE A 64 8.75 -3.53 -1.06
C ILE A 64 7.86 -2.31 -1.39
N PRO A 65 8.39 -1.15 -1.85
CA PRO A 65 7.56 0.03 -2.14
C PRO A 65 6.45 -0.18 -3.16
N CYS A 66 6.67 -1.07 -4.14
CA CYS A 66 5.75 -1.31 -5.25
C CYS A 66 4.97 -2.63 -5.11
N ALA A 67 5.24 -3.41 -4.05
CA ALA A 67 4.63 -4.72 -3.80
C ALA A 67 4.63 -5.65 -5.03
N ARG A 68 5.77 -5.74 -5.73
CA ARG A 68 5.89 -6.49 -6.99
C ARG A 68 7.13 -7.37 -7.01
N HIS A 69 6.95 -8.60 -7.47
CA HIS A 69 8.01 -9.56 -7.74
C HIS A 69 8.51 -9.45 -9.20
N PHE A 70 9.80 -9.71 -9.39
CA PHE A 70 10.48 -9.68 -10.68
C PHE A 70 11.13 -11.03 -10.98
N THR A 71 11.25 -11.36 -12.26
CA THR A 71 11.84 -12.64 -12.70
C THR A 71 13.37 -12.64 -12.58
N SER A 72 14.03 -11.56 -12.98
CA SER A 72 15.49 -11.41 -12.96
C SER A 72 15.96 -10.23 -12.09
N PRO A 73 17.22 -10.24 -11.61
CA PRO A 73 17.80 -9.11 -10.87
C PRO A 73 17.93 -7.87 -11.76
N GLU A 74 18.28 -8.03 -13.05
CA GLU A 74 18.36 -6.92 -14.01
C GLU A 74 17.03 -6.18 -14.17
N ALA A 75 15.91 -6.92 -14.18
CA ALA A 75 14.58 -6.33 -14.25
C ALA A 75 14.23 -5.54 -12.97
N TYR A 76 14.71 -6.01 -11.82
CA TYR A 76 14.55 -5.31 -10.55
C TYR A 76 15.38 -4.01 -10.51
N GLU A 77 16.62 -4.05 -10.95
CA GLU A 77 17.49 -2.86 -11.05
C GLU A 77 16.90 -1.83 -12.01
N ALA A 78 16.49 -2.26 -13.20
CA ALA A 78 15.80 -1.40 -14.17
C ALA A 78 14.55 -0.76 -13.55
N HIS A 79 13.78 -1.51 -12.77
CA HIS A 79 12.59 -1.02 -12.09
C HIS A 79 12.89 0.13 -11.12
N ILE A 80 13.95 0.05 -10.31
CA ILE A 80 14.30 1.08 -9.32
C ILE A 80 14.54 2.44 -10.01
N HIS A 81 15.12 2.44 -11.20
CA HIS A 81 15.41 3.67 -11.93
C HIS A 81 14.19 4.29 -12.64
N THR A 82 13.08 3.56 -12.75
CA THR A 82 11.86 4.03 -13.43
C THR A 82 11.17 5.18 -12.69
N LYS A 83 10.45 6.01 -13.45
CA LYS A 83 9.66 7.13 -12.90
C LYS A 83 8.55 6.65 -11.94
N LEU A 84 7.98 5.48 -12.18
CA LEU A 84 6.94 4.89 -11.35
C LEU A 84 7.46 4.61 -9.93
N HIS A 85 8.61 3.96 -9.82
CA HIS A 85 9.24 3.68 -8.53
C HIS A 85 9.58 4.97 -7.79
N LYS A 86 10.24 5.92 -8.47
CA LYS A 86 10.58 7.24 -7.91
C LYS A 86 9.35 8.02 -7.43
N ARG A 87 8.22 7.94 -8.15
CA ARG A 87 6.96 8.55 -7.73
C ARG A 87 6.41 7.85 -6.49
N ARG A 88 6.45 6.52 -6.43
CA ARG A 88 5.99 5.75 -5.27
C ARG A 88 6.79 6.08 -4.01
N LEU A 89 8.11 6.18 -4.12
CA LEU A 89 8.97 6.62 -3.02
C LEU A 89 8.64 8.03 -2.51
N LYS A 90 8.23 8.95 -3.40
CA LYS A 90 7.79 10.29 -2.96
C LYS A 90 6.51 10.21 -2.13
N VAL A 91 5.52 9.42 -2.57
CA VAL A 91 4.27 9.22 -1.84
C VAL A 91 4.52 8.57 -0.48
N LEU A 92 5.41 7.56 -0.42
CA LEU A 92 5.75 6.86 0.84
C LEU A 92 6.63 7.68 1.80
N LYS A 93 7.07 8.88 1.43
CA LYS A 93 7.72 9.81 2.39
C LYS A 93 6.70 10.54 3.24
N GLU A 94 5.48 10.70 2.74
CA GLU A 94 4.39 11.33 3.47
C GLU A 94 3.80 10.33 4.46
N LYS A 95 3.22 10.84 5.56
CA LYS A 95 2.55 9.98 6.54
C LYS A 95 1.31 9.35 5.86
N PRO A 96 1.10 8.02 5.98
CA PRO A 96 -0.10 7.40 5.41
C PRO A 96 -1.35 7.92 6.12
N TYR A 97 -2.39 8.16 5.34
CA TYR A 97 -3.71 8.47 5.87
C TYR A 97 -4.28 7.27 6.62
N THR A 98 -4.84 7.50 7.81
CA THR A 98 -5.40 6.44 8.65
C THR A 98 -6.82 6.75 9.07
N GLN A 99 -7.57 5.71 9.42
CA GLN A 99 -8.96 5.86 9.88
C GLN A 99 -9.08 6.81 11.10
N LYS A 100 -8.10 6.78 12.01
CA LYS A 100 -8.06 7.68 13.18
C LYS A 100 -7.98 9.15 12.78
N GLU A 101 -7.31 9.45 11.68
CA GLU A 101 -7.23 10.81 11.15
C GLU A 101 -8.55 11.26 10.53
N ALA A 102 -9.27 10.35 9.87
CA ALA A 102 -10.63 10.58 9.38
C ALA A 102 -11.60 10.89 10.52
N GLU A 103 -11.56 10.09 11.58
CA GLU A 103 -12.40 10.25 12.78
C GLU A 103 -12.11 11.58 13.49
N ALA A 104 -10.83 11.91 13.70
CA ALA A 104 -10.42 13.17 14.31
C ALA A 104 -10.89 14.39 13.50
N ALA A 105 -10.91 14.31 12.16
CA ALA A 105 -11.40 15.39 11.31
C ALA A 105 -12.92 15.64 11.47
N VAL A 106 -13.69 14.62 11.85
CA VAL A 106 -15.13 14.73 12.15
C VAL A 106 -15.38 15.05 13.64
N GLY A 107 -14.31 15.18 14.44
CA GLY A 107 -14.39 15.42 15.88
C GLY A 107 -14.67 14.17 16.71
N LEU A 108 -14.62 12.98 16.10
CA LEU A 108 -14.66 11.71 16.80
C LEU A 108 -13.24 11.41 17.30
N THR A 109 -13.01 11.55 18.60
CA THR A 109 -11.76 11.11 19.23
C THR A 109 -12.06 9.92 20.14
N THR A 110 -11.10 9.01 20.24
CA THR A 110 -11.18 7.92 21.22
C THR A 110 -10.43 8.37 22.46
N ASP A 111 -11.07 8.37 23.63
CA ASP A 111 -10.48 8.76 24.94
C ASP A 111 -9.37 7.80 25.44
N ASN A 112 -8.84 6.94 24.55
CA ASN A 112 -7.69 6.08 24.80
C ASN A 112 -6.39 6.91 24.73
N ASP A 113 -6.37 8.03 25.43
CA ASP A 113 -5.19 8.88 25.57
C ASP A 113 -4.05 8.04 26.15
N ALA A 114 -2.94 7.94 25.41
CA ALA A 114 -1.73 7.27 25.88
C ALA A 114 -1.27 7.83 27.24
N LYS A 115 -1.57 9.11 27.54
CA LYS A 115 -1.36 9.72 28.86
C LYS A 115 -2.20 9.07 29.97
N ARG A 116 -3.47 8.74 29.69
CA ARG A 116 -4.37 8.10 30.65
C ARG A 116 -4.00 6.63 30.87
N ILE A 117 -3.63 5.91 29.82
CA ILE A 117 -3.10 4.54 29.90
C ILE A 117 -1.76 4.50 30.64
N ALA A 118 -0.83 5.42 30.33
CA ALA A 118 0.45 5.55 31.03
C ALA A 118 0.26 5.88 32.52
N ASN A 119 -0.69 6.76 32.86
CA ASN A 119 -1.04 7.07 34.24
C ASN A 119 -1.61 5.85 34.98
N ILE A 120 -2.47 5.05 34.33
CA ILE A 120 -3.00 3.80 34.90
C ILE A 120 -1.89 2.75 35.08
N MET A 121 -0.97 2.63 34.14
CA MET A 121 0.16 1.69 34.23
C MET A 121 1.18 2.08 35.31
N ASN A 122 1.42 3.38 35.50
CA ASN A 122 2.28 3.87 36.57
C ASN A 122 1.61 3.67 37.94
N ALA A 123 0.32 4.00 38.09
CA ALA A 123 -0.44 3.75 39.32
C ALA A 123 -0.43 2.28 39.75
N LYS A 124 -0.57 1.34 38.80
CA LYS A 124 -0.49 -0.11 39.08
C LYS A 124 0.91 -0.60 39.47
N LYS A 125 1.98 0.07 39.04
CA LYS A 125 3.35 -0.27 39.46
C LYS A 125 3.60 0.15 40.91
N ASP A 126 3.08 1.30 41.32
CA ASP A 126 3.23 1.81 42.68
C ASP A 126 2.46 0.95 43.70
N GLU A 127 1.28 0.44 43.35
CA GLU A 127 0.51 -0.52 44.18
C GLU A 127 1.18 -1.89 44.32
N MET A 128 2.03 -2.29 43.36
CA MET A 128 2.74 -3.58 43.38
C MET A 128 4.09 -3.51 44.10
N GLN A 129 4.54 -2.30 44.48
CA GLN A 129 5.79 -2.05 45.21
C GLN A 129 5.57 -1.75 46.70
N GLN A 130 4.32 -1.80 47.17
CA GLN A 130 3.93 -1.82 48.59
C GLN A 130 3.68 -3.26 49.04
#